data_AF-A0A531LKN5-F1
#
_entry.id   AF-A0A531LKN5-F1
#
_cell.length_a   1.000
_cell.length_b   1.000
_cell.length_c   1.000
_cell.angle_alpha   90.00
_cell.angle_beta   90.00
_cell.angle_gamma   90.00
#
_symmetry.space_group_name_H-M   'P 1'
#
loop_
_entity.id
_entity.type
_entity.pdbx_description
1 polymer ?
#
loop_
_entity_poly.entity_id
_entity_poly.type
_entity_poly.pdbx_seq_one_letter_code
_entity_poly.pdbx_strand_id
1 'polypeptide(L)'
;VYEQLAAGEMTVSELRRGMSVSQPAVSQHLAVLRGAGLVAERRAGRNAYYRADPQGLDPLLGWIERYRAFWPERIERLKAVLKDMDQ
;
A
#
# COMPACT_ATOMS: atom_id res chain seq x y z
N VAL A 1 9.36 -5.42 -0.96
CA VAL A 1 8.90 -6.21 0.20
C VAL A 1 7.42 -6.54 0.10
N TYR A 2 6.52 -5.53 0.08
CA TYR A 2 5.08 -5.76 0.01
C TYR A 2 4.64 -6.61 -1.20
N GLU A 3 5.06 -6.26 -2.42
CA GLU A 3 4.75 -7.04 -3.64
C GLU A 3 5.18 -8.52 -3.56
N GLN A 4 6.33 -8.79 -2.96
CA GLN A 4 6.79 -10.17 -2.78
C GLN A 4 5.89 -10.94 -1.80
N LEU A 5 5.41 -10.27 -0.76
CA LEU A 5 4.45 -10.83 0.19
C LEU A 5 3.02 -10.95 -0.35
N ALA A 6 2.70 -10.22 -1.42
CA ALA A 6 1.44 -10.36 -2.14
C ALA A 6 1.40 -11.67 -2.97
N ALA A 7 2.57 -12.16 -3.40
CA ALA A 7 2.70 -13.43 -4.11
C ALA A 7 2.63 -14.66 -3.18
N GLY A 8 2.88 -14.49 -1.88
CA GLY A 8 2.81 -15.58 -0.92
C GLY A 8 3.40 -15.24 0.45
N GLU A 9 3.10 -16.08 1.44
CA GLU A 9 3.63 -15.94 2.79
C GLU A 9 5.12 -16.33 2.84
N MET A 10 5.96 -15.49 3.47
CA MET A 10 7.41 -15.67 3.51
C MET A 10 8.01 -15.26 4.85
N THR A 11 9.14 -15.87 5.22
CA THR A 11 10.00 -15.41 6.32
C THR A 11 10.92 -14.27 5.90
N VAL A 12 11.50 -13.55 6.86
CA VAL A 12 12.51 -12.50 6.61
C VAL A 12 13.70 -13.03 5.79
N SER A 13 14.17 -14.23 6.10
CA SER A 13 15.29 -14.87 5.41
C SER A 13 14.96 -15.19 3.94
N GLU A 14 13.73 -15.61 3.67
CA GLU A 14 13.25 -15.88 2.31
C GLU A 14 13.06 -14.60 1.51
N LEU A 15 12.44 -13.58 2.13
CA LEU A 15 12.28 -12.24 1.55
C LEU A 15 13.62 -11.61 1.18
N ARG A 16 14.66 -11.80 1.99
CA ARG A 16 15.99 -11.24 1.70
C ARG A 16 16.67 -11.91 0.49
N ARG A 17 16.27 -13.14 0.15
CA ARG A 17 16.94 -13.92 -0.90
C ARG A 17 16.82 -13.20 -2.24
N GLY A 18 17.94 -12.83 -2.85
CA GLY A 18 17.98 -12.11 -4.11
C GLY A 18 17.85 -10.58 -3.99
N MET A 19 17.76 -10.03 -2.77
CA MET A 19 17.82 -8.59 -2.55
C MET A 19 19.21 -8.18 -2.03
N SER A 20 19.69 -7.01 -2.45
CA SER A 20 20.94 -6.40 -1.96
C SER A 20 20.78 -5.68 -0.60
N VAL A 21 19.60 -5.77 0.02
CA VAL A 21 19.31 -5.13 1.32
C VAL A 21 19.62 -6.04 2.50
N SER A 22 20.02 -5.42 3.61
CA SER A 22 20.35 -6.12 4.85
C SER A 22 19.11 -6.66 5.56
N GLN A 23 19.28 -7.69 6.39
CA GLN A 23 18.20 -8.25 7.20
C GLN A 23 17.57 -7.22 8.17
N PRO A 24 18.34 -6.36 8.88
CA PRO A 24 17.76 -5.30 9.69
C PRO A 24 16.88 -4.33 8.89
N ALA A 25 17.27 -3.98 7.67
CA ALA A 25 16.47 -3.12 6.80
C ALA A 25 15.13 -3.78 6.44
N VAL A 26 15.14 -5.06 6.04
CA VAL A 26 13.90 -5.81 5.76
C VAL A 26 13.00 -5.89 6.99
N SER A 27 13.55 -6.17 8.17
CA SER A 27 12.79 -6.17 9.42
C SER A 27 12.18 -4.81 9.74
N GLN A 28 12.90 -3.71 9.49
CA GLN A 28 12.38 -2.35 9.66
C GLN A 28 11.20 -2.08 8.72
N HIS A 29 11.31 -2.44 7.44
CA HIS A 29 10.21 -2.33 6.49
C HIS A 29 8.99 -3.13 6.94
N LEU A 30 9.18 -4.38 7.38
CA LEU A 30 8.09 -5.22 7.88
C LEU A 30 7.44 -4.62 9.13
N ALA A 31 8.22 -4.03 10.04
CA ALA A 31 7.68 -3.37 11.22
C ALA A 31 6.78 -2.17 10.85
N VAL A 32 7.21 -1.33 9.90
CA VAL A 32 6.42 -0.20 9.40
C VAL A 32 5.14 -0.68 8.71
N LEU A 33 5.25 -1.67 7.81
CA LEU A 33 4.10 -2.22 7.10
C LEU A 33 3.09 -2.86 8.07
N ARG A 34 3.58 -3.57 9.08
CA ARG A 34 2.72 -4.18 10.12
C ARG A 34 2.03 -3.11 10.96
N GLY A 35 2.76 -2.06 11.33
CA GLY A 35 2.20 -0.91 12.05
C GLY A 35 1.12 -0.17 11.24
N ALA A 36 1.23 -0.18 9.91
CA ALA A 36 0.23 0.36 8.99
C ALA A 36 -0.92 -0.62 8.67
N GLY A 37 -0.91 -1.84 9.22
CA GLY A 37 -1.92 -2.86 8.91
C GLY A 37 -1.82 -3.47 7.51
N LEU A 38 -0.69 -3.26 6.81
CA LEU A 38 -0.48 -3.74 5.44
C LEU A 38 0.06 -5.17 5.38
N VAL A 39 0.60 -5.69 6.47
CA VAL A 39 1.07 -7.09 6.53
C VAL A 39 0.65 -7.73 7.84
N ALA A 40 0.37 -9.03 7.77
CA ALA A 40 0.11 -9.86 8.93
C ALA A 40 1.33 -10.71 9.27
N GLU A 41 1.57 -10.92 10.57
CA GLU A 41 2.61 -11.82 11.09
C GLU A 41 1.96 -13.08 11.65
N ARG A 42 2.51 -14.25 11.32
CA ARG A 42 2.14 -15.53 11.90
C ARG A 42 3.41 -16.24 12.38
N ARG A 43 3.42 -16.68 13.63
CA ARG A 43 4.55 -17.45 14.18
C ARG A 43 4.30 -18.94 14.05
N ALA A 44 5.30 -19.68 13.58
CA ALA A 44 5.30 -21.13 13.59
C ALA A 44 6.66 -21.64 14.06
N GLY A 45 6.71 -22.13 15.30
CA GLY A 45 7.94 -22.50 15.98
C GLY A 45 8.87 -21.28 16.14
N ARG A 46 10.09 -21.40 15.61
CA ARG A 46 11.11 -20.33 15.65
C ARG A 46 11.01 -19.34 14.49
N ASN A 47 10.13 -19.59 13.52
CA ASN A 47 10.00 -18.78 12.32
C ASN A 47 8.83 -17.82 12.44
N ALA A 48 9.06 -16.57 12.05
CA ALA A 48 8.01 -15.58 11.83
C ALA A 48 7.76 -15.47 10.32
N TYR A 49 6.52 -15.76 9.94
CA TYR A 49 6.02 -15.68 8.58
C TYR A 49 5.22 -14.40 8.41
N TYR A 50 5.39 -13.76 7.26
CA TYR A 50 4.71 -12.52 6.90
C TYR A 50 3.93 -12.73 5.61
N ARG A 51 2.76 -12.11 5.51
CA ARG A 51 1.96 -12.08 4.29
C ARG A 51 1.40 -10.68 4.09
N ALA A 52 1.15 -10.28 2.85
CA ALA A 52 0.41 -9.06 2.58
C ALA A 52 -1.02 -9.19 3.14
N ASP A 53 -1.53 -8.10 3.69
CA ASP A 53 -2.93 -7.95 4.06
C ASP A 53 -3.58 -6.91 3.14
N PRO A 54 -4.36 -7.34 2.13
CA PRO A 54 -5.03 -6.43 1.21
C PRO A 54 -6.02 -5.48 1.90
N GLN A 55 -6.62 -5.90 3.02
CA GLN A 55 -7.60 -5.07 3.74
C GLN A 55 -6.96 -3.80 4.31
N GLY A 56 -5.65 -3.83 4.56
CA GLY A 56 -4.89 -2.65 4.98
C GLY A 56 -4.91 -1.50 3.96
N LEU A 57 -5.23 -1.78 2.69
CA LEU A 57 -5.33 -0.75 1.64
C LEU A 57 -6.72 -0.10 1.54
N ASP A 58 -7.74 -0.66 2.20
CA ASP A 58 -9.13 -0.15 2.13
C ASP A 58 -9.25 1.34 2.48
N PRO A 59 -8.56 1.88 3.51
CA PRO A 59 -8.64 3.31 3.82
C PRO A 59 -8.12 4.20 2.67
N LEU A 60 -7.04 3.76 2.00
CA LEU A 60 -6.46 4.47 0.85
C LEU A 60 -7.40 4.40 -0.35
N LEU A 61 -7.94 3.22 -0.66
CA LEU A 61 -8.91 3.04 -1.74
C LEU A 61 -10.15 3.90 -1.52
N GLY A 62 -10.71 3.90 -0.30
CA GLY A 62 -11.84 4.75 0.05
C GLY A 62 -11.51 6.25 -0.05
N TRP A 63 -10.28 6.67 0.28
CA TRP A 63 -9.83 8.04 0.07
C TRP A 63 -9.77 8.40 -1.42
N ILE A 64 -9.17 7.54 -2.25
CA ILE A 64 -9.09 7.74 -3.70
C ILE A 64 -10.49 7.85 -4.32
N GLU A 65 -11.42 6.97 -3.95
CA GLU A 65 -12.79 6.98 -4.48
C GLU A 65 -13.54 8.27 -4.12
N ARG A 66 -13.38 8.76 -2.88
CA ARG A 66 -13.96 10.07 -2.49
C ARG A 66 -13.46 11.21 -3.36
N TYR A 67 -12.17 11.23 -3.68
CA TYR A 67 -11.61 12.27 -4.55
C TYR A 67 -12.02 12.07 -6.01
N ARG A 68 -12.02 10.83 -6.52
CA ARG A 68 -12.47 10.51 -7.88
C ARG A 68 -13.90 10.99 -8.12
N ALA A 69 -14.80 10.88 -7.15
CA ALA A 69 -16.17 11.40 -7.26
C ALA A 69 -16.22 12.94 -7.32
N PHE A 70 -15.27 13.63 -6.69
CA PHE A 70 -15.30 15.08 -6.49
C PHE A 70 -14.67 15.88 -7.64
N TRP A 71 -13.62 15.35 -8.26
CA TRP A 71 -12.88 16.07 -9.31
C TRP A 71 -13.66 16.31 -10.62
N PRO A 72 -14.44 15.36 -11.16
CA PRO A 72 -15.13 15.53 -12.44
C PRO A 72 -16.07 16.74 -12.44
N GLU A 73 -16.96 16.83 -11.45
CA GLU A 73 -17.95 17.91 -11.37
C GLU A 73 -17.28 19.28 -11.16
N ARG A 74 -16.19 19.34 -10.38
CA ARG A 74 -15.44 20.60 -10.20
C ARG A 74 -14.68 21.03 -11.44
N ILE A 75 -14.10 20.08 -12.18
CA ILE A 75 -13.44 20.37 -13.45
C ILE A 75 -14.45 20.83 -14.51
N GLU A 76 -15.62 20.21 -14.59
CA GLU A 76 -16.67 20.66 -15.52
C GLU A 76 -17.20 22.05 -15.16
N ARG A 77 -17.42 22.35 -13.88
CA ARG A 77 -17.77 23.71 -13.44
C ARG A 77 -16.68 24.73 -13.78
N LEU A 78 -15.42 24.40 -13.58
CA LEU A 78 -14.30 25.28 -13.94
C LEU A 78 -14.25 25.54 -15.46
N LYS A 79 -14.46 24.50 -16.28
CA LYS A 79 -14.53 24.64 -17.74
C LYS A 79 -15.68 25.56 -18.16
N ALA A 80 -16.83 25.50 -17.49
CA ALA A 80 -17.95 26.39 -17.79
C ALA A 80 -17.61 27.86 -17.50
N VAL A 81 -17.06 28.16 -16.31
CA VAL A 81 -16.64 29.52 -15.96
C VAL A 81 -15.59 30.07 -16.93
N LEU A 82 -14.60 29.26 -17.31
CA LEU A 82 -13.57 29.69 -18.28
C LEU A 82 -14.17 29.98 -19.65
N LYS A 83 -15.12 29.18 -20.13
CA LYS A 83 -15.82 29.45 -21.40
C LYS A 83 -16.60 30.75 -21.38
N ASP A 84 -17.24 31.07 -20.26
CA ASP A 84 -18.01 32.31 -20.10
C ASP A 84 -17.11 33.56 -20.01
N MET A 85 -15.85 33.41 -19.57
CA MET A 85 -14.87 34.50 -19.51
C MET A 85 -14.17 34.76 -20.84
N ASP A 86 -14.11 33.78 -21.73
CA ASP A 86 -13.53 33.87 -23.08
C ASP A 86 -14.53 34.40 -24.14
N GLN A 87 -15.79 34.68 -23.75
CA GLN A 87 -16.83 35.33 -24.57
C GLN A 87 -16.94 36.83 -24.29
#